data_AF-A0A7J7PB64-F1
#
_entry.id   AF-A0A7J7PB64-F1
#
_cell.length_a   1.000
_cell.length_b   1.000
_cell.length_c   1.000
_cell.angle_alpha   90.00
_cell.angle_beta   90.00
_cell.angle_gamma   90.00
#
_symmetry.space_group_name_H-M   'P 1'
#
loop_
_entity.id
_entity.type
_entity.pdbx_description
1 polymer ?
#
loop_
_entity_poly.entity_id
_entity_poly.type
_entity_poly.pdbx_seq_one_letter_code
_entity_poly.pdbx_strand_id
1 'polypeptide(L)'
;MWEASREALNAFQFSDNEEDLILRKAFGQLHSLYWEEERVKDVPELEHVNKTLDYLRSLGLSDEDLCKVLKKFPEVLGCHLDEELKNNIQLLEKEWGIKGKSLWSLLLRNSKVLG
;
A
#
# COMPACT_ATOMS: atom_id res chain seq x y z
N MET A 1 -2.68 -18.11 -8.24
CA MET A 1 -3.56 -17.09 -8.85
C MET A 1 -4.05 -16.23 -7.70
N TRP A 2 -3.73 -14.93 -7.66
CA TRP A 2 -4.07 -14.01 -6.57
C TRP A 2 -5.52 -13.52 -6.59
N GLU A 3 -6.41 -14.31 -7.19
CA GLU A 3 -7.80 -13.89 -7.40
C GLU A 3 -8.53 -13.62 -6.09
N ALA A 4 -8.19 -14.35 -5.02
CA ALA A 4 -8.72 -14.07 -3.68
C ALA A 4 -8.36 -12.65 -3.20
N SER A 5 -7.18 -12.14 -3.52
CA SER A 5 -6.72 -10.80 -3.09
C SER A 5 -7.35 -9.67 -3.91
N ARG A 6 -7.92 -9.99 -5.08
CA ARG A 6 -8.77 -9.04 -5.83
C ARG A 6 -10.04 -8.70 -5.05
N GLU A 7 -10.54 -9.61 -4.21
CA GLU A 7 -11.71 -9.33 -3.38
C GLU A 7 -11.51 -8.14 -2.44
N ALA A 8 -10.27 -7.89 -1.96
CA ALA A 8 -9.94 -6.71 -1.16
C ALA A 8 -10.12 -5.40 -1.95
N LEU A 9 -9.93 -5.46 -3.27
CA LEU A 9 -9.96 -4.31 -4.17
C LEU A 9 -11.37 -4.01 -4.71
N ASN A 10 -12.31 -4.96 -4.61
CA ASN A 10 -13.72 -4.77 -4.96
C ASN A 10 -14.34 -3.55 -4.25
N ALA A 11 -13.85 -3.21 -3.06
CA ALA A 11 -14.28 -2.03 -2.32
C ALA A 11 -14.02 -0.70 -3.05
N PHE A 12 -13.08 -0.67 -4.00
CA PHE A 12 -12.65 0.55 -4.72
C PHE A 12 -13.14 0.63 -6.16
N GLN A 13 -13.94 -0.33 -6.64
CA GLN A 13 -14.50 -0.38 -8.00
C GLN A 13 -13.46 -0.22 -9.11
N PHE A 14 -12.28 -0.83 -8.97
CA PHE A 14 -11.27 -0.86 -10.02
C PHE A 14 -11.71 -1.77 -11.17
N SER A 15 -11.13 -1.57 -12.35
CA SER A 15 -11.25 -2.54 -13.45
C SER A 15 -10.34 -3.75 -13.23
N ASP A 16 -10.68 -4.90 -13.81
CA ASP A 16 -9.89 -6.15 -13.72
C ASP A 16 -8.40 -5.92 -14.05
N ASN A 17 -8.12 -5.06 -15.03
CA ASN A 17 -6.75 -4.71 -15.43
C ASN A 17 -6.02 -3.84 -14.39
N GLU A 18 -6.73 -2.91 -13.73
CA GLU A 18 -6.14 -2.07 -12.69
C GLU A 18 -5.81 -2.90 -11.45
N GLU A 19 -6.70 -3.81 -11.05
CA GLU A 19 -6.48 -4.71 -9.91
C GLU A 19 -5.26 -5.60 -10.13
N ASP A 20 -5.15 -6.22 -11.31
CA ASP A 20 -4.00 -7.07 -11.66
C ASP A 20 -2.69 -6.26 -11.64
N LEU A 21 -2.72 -5.02 -12.17
CA LEU A 21 -1.54 -4.14 -12.19
C LEU A 21 -1.14 -3.68 -10.78
N ILE A 22 -2.11 -3.34 -9.92
CA ILE A 22 -1.88 -2.97 -8.51
C ILE A 22 -1.24 -4.13 -7.77
N LEU A 23 -1.84 -5.33 -7.82
CA LEU A 23 -1.31 -6.51 -7.13
C LEU A 23 0.07 -6.91 -7.69
N ARG A 24 0.27 -6.83 -9.00
CA ARG A 24 1.57 -7.09 -9.63
C ARG A 24 2.68 -6.19 -9.11
N LYS A 25 2.42 -4.89 -9.02
CA LYS A 25 3.40 -3.92 -8.50
C LYS A 25 3.60 -4.07 -7.00
N ALA A 26 2.52 -4.29 -6.26
CA ALA A 26 2.54 -4.47 -4.82
C ALA A 26 3.46 -5.61 -4.39
N PHE A 27 3.33 -6.77 -5.03
CA PHE A 27 4.02 -8.01 -4.63
C PHE A 27 5.27 -8.29 -5.48
N GLY A 28 5.91 -7.24 -6.02
CA GLY A 28 7.20 -7.33 -6.71
C GLY A 28 7.19 -8.16 -8.01
N GLN A 29 6.01 -8.50 -8.56
CA GLN A 29 5.89 -9.22 -9.84
C GLN A 29 6.08 -8.30 -11.04
N LEU A 30 5.96 -6.98 -10.85
CA LEU A 30 6.34 -5.97 -11.81
C LEU A 30 7.49 -5.14 -11.23
N HIS A 31 8.47 -4.82 -12.07
CA HIS A 31 9.55 -3.90 -11.69
C HIS A 31 8.94 -2.56 -11.24
N SER A 32 9.09 -2.25 -9.96
CA SER A 32 8.68 -0.98 -9.38
C SER A 32 9.90 -0.11 -9.15
N LEU A 33 9.76 1.18 -9.45
CA LEU A 33 10.78 2.20 -9.19
C LEU A 33 10.95 2.51 -7.69
N TYR A 34 10.11 1.91 -6.82
CA TYR A 34 10.17 2.06 -5.37
C TYR A 34 10.90 0.93 -4.66
N TRP A 35 11.01 -0.25 -5.28
CA TRP A 35 11.77 -1.34 -4.70
C TRP A 35 13.21 -1.27 -5.22
N GLU A 36 14.14 -0.72 -4.42
CA GLU A 36 15.58 -0.83 -4.72
C GLU A 36 16.10 -2.26 -4.51
N GLU A 37 15.41 -3.08 -3.70
CA GLU A 37 15.73 -4.49 -3.44
C GLU A 37 14.73 -5.47 -4.08
N GLU A 38 15.21 -6.65 -4.44
CA GLU A 38 14.40 -7.79 -4.89
C GLU A 38 13.51 -8.26 -3.72
N ARG A 39 12.27 -7.75 -3.65
CA ARG A 39 11.28 -8.18 -2.66
C ARG A 39 11.02 -9.67 -2.77
N VAL A 40 10.84 -10.33 -1.62
CA VAL A 40 10.36 -11.71 -1.57
C VAL A 40 9.02 -11.76 -2.31
N LYS A 41 8.93 -12.65 -3.31
CA LYS A 41 7.72 -12.86 -4.11
C LYS A 41 6.70 -13.61 -3.26
N ASP A 42 6.14 -12.92 -2.28
CA ASP A 42 5.07 -13.48 -1.47
C ASP A 42 3.76 -13.43 -2.23
N VAL A 43 2.99 -14.51 -2.07
CA VAL A 43 1.64 -14.56 -2.62
C VAL A 43 0.79 -13.59 -1.79
N PRO A 44 0.13 -12.61 -2.42
CA PRO A 44 -0.79 -11.75 -1.68
C PRO A 44 -1.86 -12.61 -1.01
N GLU A 45 -1.86 -12.66 0.31
CA GLU A 45 -2.99 -13.19 1.06
C GLU A 45 -4.04 -12.10 1.25
N LEU A 46 -5.29 -12.43 0.97
CA LEU A 46 -6.44 -11.52 1.13
C LEU A 46 -6.46 -10.88 2.53
N GLU A 47 -6.12 -11.66 3.56
CA GLU A 47 -6.06 -11.18 4.94
C GLU A 47 -5.00 -10.10 5.12
N HIS A 48 -3.82 -10.23 4.49
CA HIS A 48 -2.74 -9.25 4.57
C HIS A 48 -3.14 -7.93 3.89
N VAL A 49 -3.72 -8.02 2.70
CA VAL A 49 -4.20 -6.85 1.96
C VAL A 49 -5.29 -6.12 2.76
N ASN A 50 -6.27 -6.85 3.29
CA ASN A 50 -7.33 -6.27 4.12
C ASN A 50 -6.80 -5.63 5.40
N LYS A 51 -5.89 -6.31 6.13
CA LYS A 51 -5.25 -5.73 7.33
C LYS A 51 -4.54 -4.42 7.01
N THR A 52 -3.87 -4.37 5.86
CA THR A 52 -3.22 -3.14 5.38
C THR A 52 -4.25 -2.06 5.12
N LEU A 53 -5.29 -2.33 4.34
CA LEU A 53 -6.35 -1.37 4.06
C LEU A 53 -7.06 -0.87 5.33
N ASP A 54 -7.38 -1.76 6.27
CA ASP A 54 -8.03 -1.39 7.54
C ASP A 54 -7.11 -0.54 8.41
N TYR A 55 -5.82 -0.86 8.46
CA TYR A 55 -4.86 -0.02 9.16
C TYR A 55 -4.75 1.37 8.51
N LEU A 56 -4.70 1.43 7.18
CA LEU A 56 -4.71 2.68 6.44
C LEU A 56 -5.98 3.51 6.74
N ARG A 57 -7.16 2.88 6.78
CA ARG A 57 -8.41 3.52 7.23
C ARG A 57 -8.31 4.03 8.66
N SER A 58 -7.70 3.28 9.56
CA SER A 58 -7.51 3.68 10.97
C SER A 58 -6.65 4.95 11.12
N LEU A 59 -5.79 5.23 10.13
CA LEU A 59 -4.98 6.45 10.08
C LEU A 59 -5.76 7.67 9.58
N GLY A 60 -7.05 7.54 9.26
CA GLY A 60 -7.91 8.66 8.83
C GLY A 60 -7.93 8.87 7.31
N LEU A 61 -7.62 7.83 6.54
CA LEU A 61 -7.86 7.79 5.10
C LEU A 61 -9.31 7.43 4.80
N SER A 62 -9.90 8.18 3.88
CA SER A 62 -11.16 7.78 3.24
C SER A 62 -10.90 6.76 2.12
N ASP A 63 -11.92 6.01 1.72
CA ASP A 63 -11.82 5.07 0.59
C ASP A 63 -11.38 5.75 -0.72
N GLU A 64 -11.77 7.01 -0.94
CA GLU A 64 -11.29 7.81 -2.07
C GLU A 64 -9.78 8.09 -2.01
N ASP A 65 -9.24 8.32 -0.82
CA ASP A 65 -7.81 8.58 -0.65
C ASP A 65 -7.02 7.28 -0.80
N LEU A 66 -7.53 6.17 -0.27
CA LEU A 66 -7.00 4.83 -0.50
C LEU A 66 -6.94 4.50 -1.99
N CYS A 67 -8.02 4.77 -2.73
CA CYS A 67 -8.06 4.55 -4.16
C CYS A 67 -6.93 5.31 -4.89
N LYS A 68 -6.67 6.56 -4.51
CA LYS A 68 -5.56 7.36 -5.08
C LYS A 68 -4.19 6.79 -4.70
N VAL A 69 -4.03 6.35 -3.45
CA VAL A 69 -2.80 5.71 -2.96
C VAL A 69 -2.54 4.44 -3.74
N LEU A 70 -3.50 3.54 -3.87
CA LEU A 70 -3.34 2.29 -4.61
C LEU A 70 -3.05 2.51 -6.09
N LYS A 71 -3.60 3.57 -6.71
CA LYS A 71 -3.28 3.92 -8.11
C LYS A 71 -1.86 4.46 -8.29
N LYS A 72 -1.35 5.24 -7.34
CA LYS A 72 -0.02 5.89 -7.44
C LYS A 72 1.11 5.07 -6.82
N PHE A 73 0.81 4.38 -5.74
CA PHE A 73 1.72 3.65 -4.88
C PHE A 73 1.05 2.34 -4.39
N PRO A 74 0.74 1.41 -5.32
CA PRO A 74 0.20 0.08 -4.99
C PRO A 74 1.14 -0.74 -4.09
N GLU A 75 2.44 -0.43 -4.11
CA GLU A 75 3.51 -1.02 -3.30
C GLU A 75 3.21 -1.05 -1.80
N VAL A 76 2.40 -0.10 -1.29
CA VAL A 76 1.97 -0.08 0.11
C VAL A 76 1.30 -1.37 0.56
N LEU A 77 0.63 -2.09 -0.35
CA LEU A 77 -0.04 -3.37 -0.04
C LEU A 77 0.95 -4.52 0.14
N GLY A 78 2.14 -4.42 -0.46
CA GLY A 78 3.22 -5.39 -0.32
C GLY A 78 4.19 -5.08 0.83
N CYS A 79 4.02 -3.96 1.54
CA CYS A 79 4.78 -3.67 2.74
C CYS A 79 4.36 -4.60 3.88
N HIS A 80 5.32 -5.00 4.72
CA HIS A 80 5.00 -5.69 5.97
C HIS A 80 4.35 -4.70 6.94
N LEU A 81 3.08 -4.95 7.29
CA LEU A 81 2.28 -4.06 8.13
C LEU A 81 2.98 -3.72 9.46
N ASP A 82 3.43 -4.74 10.19
CA ASP A 82 4.00 -4.58 11.52
C ASP A 82 5.48 -4.18 11.50
N GLU A 83 6.24 -4.68 10.53
CA GLU A 83 7.70 -4.50 10.51
C GLU A 83 8.14 -3.26 9.73
N GLU A 84 7.40 -2.87 8.69
CA GLU A 84 7.78 -1.74 7.83
C GLU A 84 6.79 -0.60 7.95
N LEU A 85 5.51 -0.84 7.66
CA LEU A 85 4.53 0.23 7.52
C LEU A 85 4.30 0.94 8.86
N LYS A 86 3.99 0.18 9.93
CA LYS A 86 3.81 0.75 11.27
C LYS A 86 5.07 1.45 11.78
N ASN A 87 6.24 0.84 11.59
CA ASN A 87 7.51 1.41 12.06
C ASN A 87 7.83 2.73 11.34
N ASN A 88 7.72 2.77 10.01
CA ASN A 88 7.96 3.98 9.22
C ASN A 88 6.97 5.08 9.58
N ILE A 89 5.69 4.74 9.77
CA ILE A 89 4.66 5.72 10.15
C ILE A 89 4.91 6.28 11.55
N GLN A 90 5.26 5.41 12.52
CA GLN A 90 5.63 5.86 13.86
C GLN A 90 6.89 6.73 13.84
N LEU A 91 7.87 6.40 13.01
CA LEU A 91 9.08 7.21 12.84
C LEU A 91 8.73 8.60 12.27
N LEU A 92 7.91 8.65 11.21
CA LEU A 92 7.47 9.92 10.59
C LEU A 92 6.62 10.77 11.55
N GLU A 93 5.78 10.13 12.38
CA GLU A 93 5.03 10.82 13.42
C GLU A 93 5.97 11.35 14.52
N LYS A 94 6.96 10.57 14.94
CA LYS A 94 7.87 10.94 16.03
C LYS A 94 8.88 12.01 15.61
N GLU A 95 9.52 11.84 14.46
CA GLU A 95 10.59 12.73 13.99
C GLU A 95 10.02 14.01 13.38
N TRP A 96 8.92 13.91 12.62
CA TRP A 96 8.38 15.03 11.83
C TRP A 96 6.95 15.43 12.19
N GLY A 97 6.29 14.74 13.13
CA GLY A 97 4.90 15.05 13.50
C GLY A 97 3.88 14.74 12.41
N ILE A 98 4.25 13.94 11.39
CA ILE A 98 3.41 13.67 10.23
C ILE A 98 2.47 12.51 10.54
N LYS A 99 1.16 12.74 10.43
CA LYS A 99 0.14 11.71 10.62
C LYS A 99 -1.07 11.89 9.71
N GLY A 100 -1.84 10.81 9.56
CA GLY A 100 -3.07 10.76 8.77
C GLY A 100 -2.91 11.34 7.37
N LYS A 101 -3.81 12.24 6.95
CA LYS A 101 -3.83 12.78 5.57
C LYS A 101 -2.52 13.41 5.12
N SER A 102 -1.75 14.02 6.04
CA SER A 102 -0.45 14.63 5.70
C SER A 102 0.59 13.59 5.29
N LEU A 103 0.60 12.44 5.96
CA LEU A 103 1.45 11.29 5.61
C LEU A 103 1.14 10.84 4.18
N TRP A 104 -0.13 10.64 3.87
CA TRP A 104 -0.53 10.17 2.53
C TRP A 104 -0.27 11.19 1.44
N SER A 105 -0.46 12.48 1.74
CA SER A 105 -0.05 13.55 0.83
C SER A 105 1.45 13.49 0.53
N LEU A 106 2.28 13.18 1.53
CA LEU A 106 3.72 12.99 1.38
C LEU A 106 4.02 11.76 0.51
N LEU A 107 3.37 10.63 0.78
CA LEU A 107 3.55 9.38 0.03
C LEU A 107 3.11 9.46 -1.44
N LEU A 108 2.01 10.18 -1.70
CA LEU A 108 1.53 10.47 -3.06
C LEU A 108 2.44 11.43 -3.83
N ARG A 109 3.28 12.21 -3.12
CA ARG A 109 4.24 13.16 -3.70
C ARG A 109 5.63 12.57 -3.86
N ASN A 110 6.05 11.71 -2.92
CA ASN A 110 7.35 11.08 -2.91
C ASN A 110 7.25 9.76 -2.13
N SER A 111 6.99 8.64 -2.82
CA SER A 111 6.81 7.36 -2.13
C SER A 111 8.13 6.71 -1.69
N LYS A 112 9.29 7.32 -2.00
CA LYS A 112 10.63 6.95 -1.52
C LYS A 112 10.85 7.25 -0.03
N VAL A 113 9.80 7.67 0.69
CA VAL A 113 9.87 8.00 2.12
C VAL A 113 9.48 6.82 3.00
N LEU A 114 8.99 5.71 2.41
CA LEU A 114 8.78 4.42 3.10
C LEU A 114 9.86 3.39 2.77
N GLY A 115 10.82 3.76 1.92
CA GLY A 115 11.92 2.95 1.40
C GLY A 115 12.83 3.85 0.61
#